data_AF-A0A4S8IJT9-F1
#
_entry.id   AF-A0A4S8IJT9-F1
#
_cell.length_a   1.000
_cell.length_b   1.000
_cell.length_c   1.000
_cell.angle_alpha   90.00
_cell.angle_beta   90.00
_cell.angle_gamma   90.00
#
_symmetry.space_group_name_H-M   'P 1'
#
loop_
_entity.id
_entity.type
_entity.pdbx_description
1 polymer ?
#
loop_
_entity_poly.entity_id
_entity_poly.type
_entity_poly.pdbx_seq_one_letter_code
_entity_poly.pdbx_strand_id
1 'polypeptide(L)'
;MSNTTHIPHLLDLQVTFHHTSETRNTLESCCGVPIMLKTLERYQKCNYGAPETNVISRETQSSQQEYLKLKARVEALQRSQRNLLGEDLGPLSIKELEQLERQLDASLRQIRSTREQMLCEANKALKRRVSSSLYFRPNLATSRKLCHGLNVTLGSWRRATKPPSNNCGIPTPTAGSNLNHRVTASSNP
;
A
#
# COMPACT_ATOMS: atom_id res chain seq x y z
N MET A 1 -45.83 -20.30 -3.52
CA MET A 1 -44.93 -19.15 -3.29
C MET A 1 -45.32 -18.11 -4.32
N SER A 2 -46.08 -17.11 -3.87
CA SER A 2 -46.72 -16.12 -4.73
C SER A 2 -45.72 -15.05 -5.12
N ASN A 3 -45.71 -14.71 -6.41
CA ASN A 3 -44.82 -13.74 -7.02
C ASN A 3 -45.12 -12.33 -6.51
N THR A 4 -44.13 -11.67 -5.92
CA THR A 4 -44.16 -10.23 -5.62
C THR A 4 -42.91 -9.60 -6.20
N THR A 5 -42.91 -9.32 -7.51
CA THR A 5 -41.99 -8.34 -8.11
C THR A 5 -42.47 -7.99 -9.53
N HIS A 6 -43.54 -7.18 -9.64
CA HIS A 6 -43.96 -6.65 -10.95
C HIS A 6 -44.39 -5.18 -10.87
N ILE A 7 -43.62 -4.38 -10.13
CA ILE A 7 -43.86 -2.93 -9.99
C ILE A 7 -42.66 -2.03 -10.39
N PRO A 8 -41.38 -2.47 -10.56
CA PRO A 8 -40.34 -1.52 -10.98
C PRO A 8 -40.42 -1.09 -12.45
N HIS A 9 -40.92 -1.95 -13.34
CA HIS A 9 -40.78 -1.72 -14.78
C HIS A 9 -41.78 -0.71 -15.39
N LEU A 10 -42.91 -0.44 -14.73
CA LEU A 10 -43.91 0.49 -15.26
C LEU A 10 -43.53 1.96 -15.05
N LEU A 11 -42.79 2.28 -13.99
CA LEU A 11 -42.34 3.65 -13.71
C LEU A 11 -41.23 4.08 -14.67
N ASP A 12 -40.29 3.18 -15.01
CA ASP A 12 -39.22 3.48 -15.98
C ASP A 12 -39.77 3.70 -17.40
N LEU A 13 -40.77 2.93 -17.81
CA LEU A 13 -41.40 3.09 -19.12
C LEU A 13 -42.17 4.42 -19.23
N GLN A 14 -42.88 4.83 -18.18
CA GLN A 14 -43.65 6.08 -18.18
C GLN A 14 -42.75 7.32 -18.20
N VAL A 15 -41.66 7.32 -17.43
CA VAL A 15 -40.66 8.41 -17.38
C VAL A 15 -39.91 8.53 -18.71
N THR A 16 -39.57 7.39 -19.33
CA THR A 16 -38.93 7.38 -20.65
C THR A 16 -39.86 7.92 -21.74
N PHE A 17 -41.16 7.59 -21.70
CA PHE A 17 -42.13 8.11 -22.67
C PHE A 17 -42.30 9.64 -22.57
N HIS A 18 -42.44 10.18 -21.35
CA HIS A 18 -42.58 11.63 -21.16
C HIS A 18 -41.36 12.43 -21.64
N HIS A 19 -40.14 11.92 -21.42
CA HIS A 19 -38.92 12.60 -21.87
C HIS A 19 -38.73 12.58 -23.41
N THR A 20 -39.23 11.53 -24.07
CA THR A 20 -39.18 11.44 -25.55
C THR A 20 -40.21 12.30 -26.27
N SER A 21 -41.28 12.74 -25.59
CA SER A 21 -42.29 13.63 -26.17
C SER A 21 -41.78 15.07 -26.34
N GLU A 22 -40.99 15.57 -25.38
CA GLU A 22 -40.49 16.96 -25.42
C GLU A 22 -39.29 17.14 -26.36
N THR A 23 -38.48 16.10 -26.57
CA THR A 23 -37.27 16.16 -27.41
C THR A 23 -37.51 15.92 -28.90
N ARG A 24 -38.70 15.42 -29.28
CA ARG A 24 -39.05 15.16 -30.68
C ARG A 24 -39.40 16.42 -31.47
N ASN A 25 -39.77 17.50 -30.78
CA ASN A 25 -40.22 18.74 -31.43
C ASN A 25 -39.08 19.71 -31.75
N THR A 26 -37.88 19.52 -31.19
CA THR A 26 -36.76 20.49 -31.30
C THR A 26 -35.63 20.04 -32.23
N LEU A 27 -35.67 18.80 -32.74
CA LEU A 27 -34.61 18.26 -33.62
C LEU A 27 -34.89 18.43 -35.12
N GLU A 28 -36.09 18.88 -35.52
CA GLU A 28 -36.39 19.09 -36.95
C GLU A 28 -35.68 20.30 -37.56
N SER A 29 -35.09 21.19 -36.75
CA SER A 29 -34.68 22.53 -37.22
C SER A 29 -33.18 22.75 -37.46
N CYS A 30 -32.28 21.79 -37.21
CA CYS A 30 -30.83 22.09 -37.28
C CYS A 30 -30.05 21.38 -38.39
N CYS A 31 -30.65 20.41 -39.09
CA CYS A 31 -30.07 19.82 -40.29
C CYS A 31 -31.23 19.52 -41.22
N GLY A 32 -31.40 20.33 -42.27
CA GLY A 32 -32.53 20.17 -43.18
C GLY A 32 -32.69 18.70 -43.55
N VAL A 33 -33.90 18.16 -43.35
CA VAL A 33 -34.33 16.80 -43.70
C VAL A 33 -33.61 16.21 -44.93
N PRO A 34 -33.37 16.95 -46.05
CA PRO A 34 -32.57 16.45 -47.17
C PRO A 34 -31.10 16.11 -46.86
N ILE A 35 -30.38 16.82 -45.99
CA ILE A 35 -28.98 16.51 -45.63
C ILE A 35 -28.92 15.27 -44.74
N MET A 36 -29.85 15.16 -43.79
CA MET A 36 -29.99 13.98 -42.94
C MET A 36 -30.34 12.75 -43.78
N LEU A 37 -31.33 12.85 -44.66
CA LEU A 37 -31.73 11.79 -45.58
C LEU A 37 -30.61 11.43 -46.56
N LYS A 38 -29.88 12.39 -47.14
CA LYS A 38 -28.71 12.10 -47.99
C LYS A 38 -27.57 11.43 -47.24
N THR A 39 -27.39 11.78 -45.97
CA THR A 39 -26.37 11.16 -45.12
C THR A 39 -26.81 9.74 -44.74
N LEU A 40 -28.06 9.54 -44.35
CA LEU A 40 -28.66 8.22 -44.11
C LEU A 40 -28.63 7.35 -45.37
N GLU A 41 -28.98 7.88 -46.54
CA GLU A 41 -28.96 7.16 -47.82
C GLU A 41 -27.54 6.76 -48.20
N ARG A 42 -26.54 7.63 -48.00
CA ARG A 42 -25.12 7.28 -48.18
C ARG A 42 -24.66 6.21 -47.20
N TYR A 43 -25.00 6.33 -45.91
CA TYR A 43 -24.69 5.30 -44.91
C TYR A 43 -25.37 3.96 -45.25
N GLN A 44 -26.62 4.00 -45.73
CA GLN A 44 -27.37 2.83 -46.13
C GLN A 44 -26.78 2.19 -47.39
N LYS A 45 -26.28 2.97 -48.35
CA LYS A 45 -25.62 2.46 -49.55
C LYS A 45 -24.25 1.84 -49.25
N CYS A 46 -23.54 2.35 -48.24
CA CYS A 46 -22.26 1.82 -47.80
C CYS A 46 -22.38 0.59 -46.86
N ASN A 47 -23.50 0.43 -46.14
CA ASN A 47 -23.67 -0.62 -45.13
C ASN A 47 -24.75 -1.67 -45.46
N TYR A 48 -25.71 -1.35 -46.34
CA TYR A 48 -26.81 -2.23 -46.78
C TYR A 48 -26.86 -2.49 -48.29
N GLY A 49 -25.99 -1.86 -49.09
CA GLY A 49 -25.67 -2.43 -50.40
C GLY A 49 -25.08 -3.81 -50.12
N ALA A 50 -25.65 -4.87 -50.70
CA ALA A 50 -25.21 -6.26 -50.48
C ALA A 50 -23.68 -6.25 -50.51
N PRO A 51 -23.01 -6.39 -49.35
CA PRO A 51 -21.59 -6.28 -49.37
C PRO A 51 -21.15 -7.48 -50.18
N GLU A 52 -20.44 -7.23 -51.29
CA GLU A 52 -19.96 -8.28 -52.18
C GLU A 52 -19.46 -9.42 -51.29
N THR A 53 -20.01 -10.62 -51.41
CA THR A 53 -19.74 -11.73 -50.49
C THR A 53 -18.23 -11.94 -50.28
N ASN A 54 -17.46 -11.55 -51.29
CA ASN A 54 -16.01 -11.47 -51.31
C ASN A 54 -15.40 -10.49 -50.26
N VAL A 55 -15.95 -9.28 -50.10
CA VAL A 55 -15.50 -8.27 -49.12
C VAL A 55 -15.77 -8.71 -47.68
N ILE A 56 -16.99 -9.20 -47.37
CA ILE A 56 -17.32 -9.73 -46.03
C ILE A 56 -16.45 -10.93 -45.70
N SER A 57 -16.27 -11.84 -46.68
CA SER A 57 -15.42 -13.02 -46.51
C SER A 57 -13.96 -12.62 -46.24
N ARG A 58 -13.42 -11.64 -46.97
CA ARG A 58 -12.07 -11.13 -46.78
C ARG A 58 -11.88 -10.43 -45.44
N GLU A 59 -12.84 -9.62 -45.00
CA GLU A 59 -12.82 -8.97 -43.70
C GLU A 59 -12.94 -9.97 -42.54
N THR A 60 -13.81 -10.97 -42.69
CA THR A 60 -13.95 -12.06 -41.72
C THR A 60 -12.67 -12.90 -41.63
N GLN A 61 -12.07 -13.24 -42.78
CA GLN A 61 -10.77 -13.95 -42.83
C GLN A 61 -9.65 -13.12 -42.21
N SER A 62 -9.60 -11.82 -42.49
CA SER A 62 -8.64 -10.89 -41.88
C SER A 62 -8.80 -10.84 -40.36
N SER A 63 -10.03 -10.68 -39.87
CA SER A 63 -10.34 -10.69 -38.44
C SER A 63 -9.94 -12.01 -37.77
N GLN A 64 -10.23 -13.14 -38.40
CA GLN A 64 -9.82 -14.46 -37.93
C GLN A 64 -8.29 -14.59 -37.88
N GLN A 65 -7.58 -14.10 -38.89
CA GLN A 65 -6.12 -14.14 -38.93
C GLN A 65 -5.50 -13.28 -37.81
N GLU A 66 -6.03 -12.09 -37.57
CA GLU A 66 -5.61 -11.22 -36.47
C GLU A 66 -5.88 -11.87 -35.11
N TYR A 67 -7.04 -12.52 -34.95
CA TYR A 67 -7.35 -13.28 -33.75
C TYR A 67 -6.34 -14.42 -33.52
N LEU A 68 -5.98 -15.17 -34.56
CA LEU A 68 -4.99 -16.25 -34.44
C LEU A 68 -3.60 -15.73 -34.08
N LYS A 69 -3.18 -14.60 -34.64
CA LYS A 69 -1.92 -13.92 -34.25
C LYS A 69 -1.94 -13.51 -32.78
N LEU A 70 -3.05 -12.92 -32.32
CA LEU A 70 -3.20 -12.50 -30.93
C LEU A 70 -3.19 -13.71 -29.98
N LYS A 71 -3.92 -14.77 -30.34
CA LYS A 71 -3.96 -16.03 -29.58
C LYS A 71 -2.56 -16.63 -29.43
N ALA A 72 -1.80 -16.73 -30.53
CA ALA A 72 -0.43 -17.23 -30.50
C ALA A 72 0.47 -16.38 -29.58
N ARG A 73 0.29 -15.05 -29.57
CA ARG A 73 1.02 -14.16 -28.66
C ARG A 73 0.67 -14.40 -27.20
N VAL A 74 -0.61 -14.61 -26.88
CA VAL A 74 -1.05 -14.93 -25.51
C VAL A 74 -0.46 -16.26 -25.06
N GLU A 75 -0.52 -17.30 -25.89
CA GLU A 75 0.05 -18.61 -25.56
C GLU A 75 1.58 -18.55 -25.37
N ALA A 76 2.28 -17.74 -26.18
CA ALA A 76 3.71 -17.50 -26.00
C ALA A 76 4.03 -16.77 -24.68
N LEU A 77 3.24 -15.77 -24.32
CA LEU A 77 3.38 -15.07 -23.04
C LEU A 77 3.10 -15.99 -21.85
N GLN A 78 2.06 -16.81 -21.91
CA GLN A 78 1.74 -17.79 -20.87
C GLN A 78 2.84 -18.85 -20.71
N ARG A 79 3.43 -19.32 -21.82
CA ARG A 79 4.61 -20.20 -21.78
C ARG A 79 5.80 -19.49 -21.13
N SER A 80 6.09 -18.25 -21.53
CA SER A 80 7.17 -17.46 -20.93
C SER A 80 6.98 -17.26 -19.42
N GLN A 81 5.76 -16.99 -18.98
CA GLN A 81 5.44 -16.87 -17.55
C GLN A 81 5.72 -18.17 -16.80
N ARG A 82 5.27 -19.32 -17.32
CA ARG A 82 5.57 -20.64 -16.74
C ARG A 82 7.07 -20.88 -16.64
N ASN A 83 7.81 -20.58 -17.71
CA ASN A 83 9.27 -20.69 -17.71
C ASN A 83 9.91 -19.81 -16.61
N LEU A 84 9.47 -18.55 -16.46
CA LEU A 84 9.95 -17.65 -15.39
C LEU A 84 9.61 -18.17 -13.98
N LEU A 85 8.57 -18.99 -13.84
CA LEU A 85 8.20 -19.67 -12.59
C LEU A 85 8.96 -21.00 -12.40
N GLY A 86 9.79 -21.40 -13.36
CA GLY A 86 10.54 -22.66 -13.34
C GLY A 86 9.76 -23.88 -13.84
N GLU A 87 8.62 -23.66 -14.48
CA GLU A 87 7.78 -24.70 -15.07
C GLU A 87 8.11 -24.91 -16.56
N ASP A 88 7.79 -26.11 -17.09
CA ASP A 88 7.91 -26.44 -18.52
C ASP A 88 9.25 -26.11 -19.18
N LEU A 89 10.35 -26.28 -18.44
CA LEU A 89 11.69 -25.93 -18.93
C LEU A 89 12.28 -26.93 -19.95
N GLY A 90 11.73 -28.14 -20.04
CA GLY A 90 12.26 -29.23 -20.87
C GLY A 90 12.48 -28.89 -22.36
N PRO A 91 11.59 -28.12 -23.03
CA PRO A 91 11.76 -27.73 -24.43
C PRO A 91 12.81 -26.63 -24.68
N LEU A 92 13.36 -25.99 -23.65
CA LEU A 92 14.34 -24.91 -23.79
C LEU A 92 15.74 -25.48 -24.00
N SER A 93 16.53 -24.82 -24.85
CA SER A 93 17.96 -25.10 -24.98
C SER A 93 18.77 -24.54 -23.81
N ILE A 94 20.00 -25.02 -23.65
CA ILE A 94 20.93 -24.54 -22.61
C ILE A 94 21.11 -23.02 -22.69
N LYS A 95 21.27 -22.46 -23.90
CA LYS A 95 21.44 -21.01 -24.09
C LYS A 95 20.23 -20.21 -23.63
N GLU A 96 19.03 -20.73 -23.86
CA GLU A 96 17.78 -20.11 -23.43
C GLU A 96 17.60 -20.21 -21.91
N LEU A 97 17.98 -21.33 -21.30
CA LEU A 97 18.02 -21.48 -19.84
C LEU A 97 18.96 -20.47 -19.19
N GLU A 98 20.19 -20.34 -19.69
CA GLU A 98 21.15 -19.36 -19.17
C GLU A 98 20.64 -17.92 -19.33
N GLN A 99 19.95 -17.62 -20.43
CA GLN A 99 19.33 -16.31 -20.61
C GLN A 99 18.20 -16.06 -19.59
N LEU A 100 17.37 -17.06 -19.36
CA LEU A 100 16.29 -17.02 -18.39
C LEU A 100 16.83 -16.82 -16.97
N GLU A 101 17.88 -17.56 -16.61
CA GLU A 101 18.58 -17.42 -15.34
C GLU A 101 19.11 -15.99 -15.17
N ARG A 102 19.90 -15.48 -16.13
CA ARG A 102 20.42 -14.11 -16.10
C ARG A 102 19.33 -13.06 -15.93
N GLN A 103 18.18 -13.25 -16.59
CA GLN A 103 17.04 -12.35 -16.49
C GLN A 103 16.46 -12.35 -15.07
N LEU A 104 16.18 -13.53 -14.50
CA LEU A 104 15.66 -13.66 -13.13
C LEU A 104 16.62 -13.08 -12.11
N ASP A 105 17.91 -13.34 -12.28
CA ASP A 105 18.99 -12.85 -11.44
C ASP A 105 19.07 -11.31 -11.43
N ALA A 106 18.97 -10.69 -12.61
CA ALA A 106 18.97 -9.25 -12.75
C ALA A 106 17.75 -8.63 -12.07
N SER A 107 16.55 -9.18 -12.32
CA SER A 107 15.31 -8.71 -11.69
C SER A 107 15.33 -8.86 -10.17
N LEU A 108 15.84 -9.98 -9.65
CA LEU A 108 15.98 -10.20 -8.20
C LEU A 108 16.96 -9.21 -7.56
N ARG A 109 18.10 -8.95 -8.21
CA ARG A 109 19.05 -7.92 -7.75
C ARG A 109 18.38 -6.54 -7.69
N GLN A 110 17.61 -6.16 -8.70
CA GLN A 110 16.86 -4.90 -8.69
C GLN A 110 15.83 -4.85 -7.56
N ILE A 111 15.00 -5.88 -7.40
CA ILE A 111 13.97 -5.93 -6.33
C ILE A 111 14.61 -5.77 -4.95
N ARG A 112 15.71 -6.49 -4.69
CA ARG A 112 16.45 -6.42 -3.42
C ARG A 112 17.01 -5.02 -3.20
N SER A 113 17.65 -4.44 -4.20
CA SER A 113 18.20 -3.08 -4.14
C SER A 113 17.13 -2.04 -3.83
N THR A 114 15.99 -2.08 -4.54
CA THR A 114 14.86 -1.17 -4.28
C THR A 114 14.32 -1.34 -2.87
N ARG A 115 14.15 -2.57 -2.40
CA ARG A 115 13.68 -2.84 -1.03
C ARG A 115 14.64 -2.28 0.02
N GLU A 116 15.94 -2.49 -0.17
CA GLU A 116 16.97 -1.98 0.73
C GLU A 116 16.99 -0.45 0.76
N GLN A 117 16.90 0.18 -0.42
CA GLN A 117 16.80 1.64 -0.53
C GLN A 117 15.59 2.19 0.23
N MET A 118 14.40 1.61 0.03
CA MET A 118 13.18 2.02 0.73
C MET A 118 13.31 1.88 2.25
N LEU A 119 13.88 0.77 2.73
CA LEU A 119 14.11 0.55 4.16
C LEU A 119 15.12 1.54 4.73
N CYS A 120 16.19 1.85 3.99
CA CYS A 120 17.16 2.86 4.37
C CYS A 120 16.51 4.25 4.49
N GLU A 121 15.67 4.63 3.52
CA GLU A 121 14.95 5.91 3.51
C GLU A 121 13.97 6.01 4.69
N ALA A 122 13.19 4.95 4.95
CA ALA A 122 12.28 4.89 6.10
C ALA A 122 13.04 5.02 7.43
N ASN A 123 14.17 4.33 7.59
CA ASN A 123 15.02 4.45 8.77
C ASN A 123 15.58 5.87 8.94
N LYS A 124 16.07 6.48 7.86
CA LYS A 124 16.55 7.88 7.89
C LYS A 124 15.44 8.84 8.29
N ALA A 125 14.22 8.65 7.78
CA ALA A 125 13.07 9.47 8.13
C ALA A 125 12.67 9.32 9.61
N LEU A 126 12.64 8.09 10.13
CA LEU A 126 12.38 7.82 11.55
C LEU A 126 13.43 8.45 12.46
N LYS A 127 14.73 8.27 12.14
CA LYS A 127 15.83 8.89 12.88
C LYS A 127 15.70 10.42 12.91
N ARG A 128 15.39 11.04 11.78
CA ARG A 128 15.13 12.50 11.70
C ARG A 128 13.97 12.92 12.61
N ARG A 129 12.85 12.19 12.61
CA ARG A 129 11.69 12.50 13.48
C ARG A 129 12.03 12.38 14.97
N VAL A 130 12.76 11.34 15.37
CA VAL A 130 13.20 11.15 16.76
C VAL A 130 14.13 12.28 17.18
N SER A 131 15.15 12.60 16.37
CA SER A 131 16.06 13.71 16.63
C SER A 131 15.30 15.04 16.75
N SER A 132 14.45 15.37 15.77
CA SER A 132 13.63 16.60 15.82
C SER A 132 12.73 16.66 17.05
N SER A 133 12.10 15.55 17.45
CA SER A 133 11.30 15.49 18.68
C SER A 133 12.16 15.72 19.92
N LEU A 134 13.35 15.13 20.00
CA LEU A 134 14.27 15.32 21.11
C LEU A 134 14.72 16.78 21.23
N TYR A 135 15.04 17.44 20.11
CA TYR A 135 15.41 18.87 20.10
C TYR A 135 14.22 19.80 20.36
N PHE A 136 13.00 19.42 19.96
CA PHE A 136 11.80 20.24 20.14
C PHE A 136 11.16 20.10 21.53
N ARG A 137 11.51 19.12 22.37
CA ARG A 137 10.99 19.01 23.75
C ARG A 137 11.68 20.02 24.69
N PRO A 138 11.10 21.21 24.99
CA PRO A 138 11.73 22.19 25.86
C PRO A 138 11.12 22.02 27.25
N ASN A 139 11.42 20.91 27.94
CA ASN A 139 10.98 20.76 29.35
C ASN A 139 11.72 19.73 30.21
N LEU A 140 12.72 19.00 29.73
CA LEU A 140 13.51 18.15 30.65
C LEU A 140 14.25 19.01 31.71
N ALA A 141 14.49 20.30 31.43
CA ALA A 141 15.01 21.26 32.40
C ALA A 141 13.93 21.74 33.40
N THR A 142 12.70 21.98 32.96
CA THR A 142 11.63 22.51 33.81
C THR A 142 11.03 21.44 34.72
N SER A 143 10.90 20.20 34.24
CA SER A 143 10.47 19.06 35.05
C SER A 143 11.47 18.74 36.18
N ARG A 144 12.79 18.88 35.95
CA ARG A 144 13.80 18.82 37.03
C ARG A 144 13.64 19.94 38.07
N LYS A 145 13.34 21.18 37.64
CA LYS A 145 13.11 22.30 38.58
C LYS A 145 11.88 22.07 39.45
N LEU A 146 10.81 21.50 38.90
CA LEU A 146 9.61 21.12 39.65
C LEU A 146 9.89 19.98 40.66
N CYS A 147 10.68 18.97 40.29
CA CYS A 147 11.09 17.90 41.22
C CYS A 147 11.98 18.42 42.37
N HIS A 148 12.91 19.35 42.10
CA HIS A 148 13.72 19.96 43.15
C HIS A 148 12.89 20.85 44.09
N GLY A 149 11.92 21.62 43.57
CA GLY A 149 11.03 22.44 44.40
C GLY A 149 10.15 21.62 45.35
N LEU A 150 9.64 20.46 44.90
CA LEU A 150 8.84 19.53 45.70
C LEU A 150 9.69 18.79 46.76
N ASN A 151 10.93 18.42 46.45
CA ASN A 151 11.84 17.76 47.41
C ASN A 151 12.29 18.71 48.52
N VAL A 152 12.48 20.01 48.22
CA VAL A 152 12.83 21.03 49.23
C VAL A 152 11.68 21.27 50.20
N THR A 153 10.44 21.31 49.72
CA THR A 153 9.24 21.46 50.57
C THR A 153 9.02 20.22 51.43
N LEU A 154 9.07 19.00 50.86
CA LEU A 154 8.88 17.76 51.62
C LEU A 154 10.00 17.51 52.66
N GLY A 155 11.24 17.89 52.34
CA GLY A 155 12.39 17.81 53.26
C GLY A 155 12.31 18.80 54.42
N SER A 156 11.64 19.94 54.24
CA SER A 156 11.38 20.92 55.32
C SER A 156 10.38 20.39 56.34
N TRP A 157 9.26 19.83 55.89
CA TRP A 157 8.26 19.18 56.75
C TRP A 157 8.83 17.97 57.52
N ARG A 158 9.73 17.20 56.91
CA ARG A 158 10.41 16.06 57.56
C ARG A 158 11.40 16.49 58.67
N ARG A 159 11.97 17.70 58.58
CA ARG A 159 12.84 18.25 59.65
C ARG A 159 12.05 18.87 60.80
N ALA A 160 10.89 19.46 60.52
CA ALA A 160 10.03 20.08 61.53
C ALA A 160 9.33 19.06 62.46
N THR A 161 9.30 17.78 62.10
CA THR A 161 8.60 16.71 62.84
C THR A 161 9.52 15.75 63.61
N LYS A 162 10.81 16.07 63.75
CA LYS A 162 11.71 15.27 64.60
C LYS A 162 11.43 15.57 66.08
N PRO A 163 11.03 14.58 66.90
CA PRO A 163 10.89 14.78 68.34
C PRO A 163 12.27 15.06 68.97
N PRO A 164 12.35 15.86 70.04
CA PRO A 164 13.61 16.16 70.70
C PRO A 164 14.26 14.88 71.24
N SER A 165 15.55 14.72 70.92
CA SER A 165 16.41 13.64 71.39
C SER A 165 16.76 13.88 72.86
N ASN A 166 16.11 13.16 73.77
CA ASN A 166 16.47 13.16 75.19
C ASN A 166 17.76 12.35 75.39
N ASN A 167 18.88 13.06 75.55
CA ASN A 167 20.16 12.46 75.90
C ASN A 167 20.32 12.49 77.43
N CYS A 168 19.90 11.43 78.12
CA CYS A 168 20.31 11.18 79.51
C CYS A 168 21.47 10.18 79.47
N GLY A 169 22.67 10.68 79.75
CA GLY A 169 23.89 9.89 79.78
C GLY A 169 23.84 8.84 80.88
N ILE A 170 23.93 7.58 80.49
CA ILE A 170 24.37 6.48 81.36
C ILE A 170 25.65 5.94 80.71
N PRO A 171 26.81 5.95 81.39
CA PRO A 171 27.99 5.27 80.90
C PRO A 171 27.86 3.77 81.26
N THR A 172 27.90 2.91 80.25
CA THR A 172 28.11 1.47 80.46
C THR A 172 29.42 1.01 79.82
N PRO A 173 30.12 0.02 80.40
CA PRO A 173 31.56 -0.05 80.29
C PRO A 173 32.05 -1.17 79.37
N THR A 174 33.35 -1.05 79.07
CA THR A 174 34.32 -2.12 78.82
C THR A 174 34.43 -2.69 77.41
N ALA A 175 35.66 -2.52 76.91
CA ALA A 175 36.26 -3.14 75.74
C ALA A 175 36.15 -4.68 75.76
N GLY A 176 35.74 -5.24 74.62
CA GLY A 176 35.81 -6.65 74.31
C GLY A 176 36.42 -6.82 72.91
N SER A 177 37.67 -7.26 72.90
CA SER A 177 38.44 -7.74 71.76
C SER A 177 37.70 -8.75 70.87
N ASN A 178 37.89 -8.66 69.55
CA ASN A 178 38.30 -9.76 68.66
C ASN A 178 38.41 -9.21 67.22
N LEU A 179 39.61 -9.14 66.64
CA LEU A 179 40.19 -10.20 65.79
C LEU A 179 39.23 -10.62 64.66
N ASN A 180 39.52 -10.24 63.41
CA ASN A 180 40.20 -11.15 62.47
C ASN A 180 40.28 -10.60 61.03
N HIS A 181 41.52 -10.57 60.55
CA HIS A 181 42.00 -10.98 59.23
C HIS A 181 41.40 -10.40 57.94
N ARG A 182 42.18 -9.47 57.40
CA ARG A 182 42.63 -9.39 56.00
C ARG A 182 42.84 -10.79 55.39
N VAL A 183 42.17 -11.07 54.27
CA VAL A 183 42.60 -12.06 53.28
C VAL A 183 42.63 -11.39 51.91
N THR A 184 43.79 -11.54 51.28
CA THR A 184 44.15 -11.13 49.93
C THR A 184 43.85 -12.22 48.91
N ALA A 185 43.48 -11.76 47.71
CA ALA A 185 43.89 -12.26 46.39
C ALA A 185 43.31 -13.57 45.79
N SER A 186 43.11 -13.45 44.47
CA SER A 186 43.21 -14.46 43.40
C SER A 186 42.05 -15.41 43.16
N SER A 187 41.37 -15.24 42.01
CA SER A 187 41.56 -16.10 40.82
C SER A 187 40.42 -15.88 39.80
N ASN A 188 40.77 -15.41 38.59
CA ASN A 188 40.41 -15.89 37.23
C ASN A 188 38.96 -16.32 36.87
N PRO A 189 38.54 -16.22 35.59
CA PRO A 189 39.22 -16.77 34.39
C PRO A 189 39.92 -15.74 33.49
#